data_AF-A0A8H5Q1V6-F1
#
_entry.id   AF-A0A8H5Q1V6-F1
#
_cell.length_a   1.000
_cell.length_b   1.000
_cell.length_c   1.000
_cell.angle_alpha   90.00
_cell.angle_beta   90.00
_cell.angle_gamma   90.00
#
_symmetry.space_group_name_H-M   'P 1'
#
loop_
_entity.id
_entity.type
_entity.pdbx_description
1 polymer ?
#
loop_
_entity_poly.entity_id
_entity_poly.type
_entity_poly.pdbx_seq_one_letter_code
_entity_poly.pdbx_strand_id
1 'polypeptide(L)'
;MAMTPESDLGSASIRSVGPKGVSHQKLFILSLSAASFRGGFSGTLSQNTVFHQQPGTIANPPSWFICLVRLAMASSLPAAKQQLRSLMKQKLSKITQDSITTQSRCIFETLKEFQPYKDARRVSIYLAMPAAEVQTDAIVRHALSVGKQVFVPYLHKSPFQTPDTPARVMDMVHLKDVQDYESLKLDKWGIPSVDPTTVDARIRILGGSDFQNSEPAILDFMVVPGVAFDFDQSGSIRRLGHGKGFYDFFINRYMAKLETKGMAHENPLHLYGLALTEQMVPATSELQIPTDTHDRRLNGLILGNGEIKAGVHEASVSRYPRQDL
;
A
#
# COMPACT_ATOMS: atom_id res chain seq x y z
N MET A 1 -8.32 -70.69 22.65
CA MET A 1 -9.12 -70.45 21.42
C MET A 1 -8.71 -69.08 20.90
N ALA A 2 -7.62 -68.98 20.13
CA ALA A 2 -7.47 -69.31 18.70
C ALA A 2 -8.20 -68.27 17.82
N MET A 3 -7.65 -67.68 16.77
CA MET A 3 -6.35 -67.74 16.08
C MET A 3 -6.32 -66.55 15.08
N THR A 4 -5.13 -66.07 14.71
CA THR A 4 -4.85 -65.25 13.51
C THR A 4 -4.97 -66.11 12.22
N PRO A 5 -4.93 -65.54 10.98
CA PRO A 5 -3.67 -65.19 10.29
C PRO A 5 -3.78 -63.85 9.48
N GLU A 6 -2.74 -63.01 9.32
CA GLU A 6 -1.55 -63.10 8.44
C GLU A 6 -1.78 -63.45 6.96
N SER A 7 -1.45 -62.50 6.06
CA SER A 7 -0.55 -62.76 4.92
C SER A 7 0.03 -61.47 4.33
N ASP A 8 1.37 -61.43 4.35
CA ASP A 8 2.28 -60.55 3.62
C ASP A 8 2.18 -60.72 2.11
N LEU A 9 2.50 -59.64 1.37
CA LEU A 9 3.30 -59.71 0.13
C LEU A 9 4.13 -58.42 0.00
N GLY A 10 5.46 -58.57 0.03
CA GLY A 10 6.43 -57.54 -0.37
C GLY A 10 6.29 -57.15 -1.85
N SER A 11 6.93 -56.12 -2.38
CA SER A 11 8.35 -55.79 -2.23
C SER A 11 8.71 -54.52 -3.02
N ALA A 12 9.92 -54.02 -2.75
CA ALA A 12 10.81 -53.26 -3.63
C ALA A 12 10.62 -51.72 -3.78
N SER A 13 11.57 -51.03 -3.14
CA SER A 13 11.98 -49.64 -3.36
C SER A 13 12.77 -49.49 -4.66
N ILE A 14 12.51 -48.41 -5.42
CA ILE A 14 13.49 -47.80 -6.34
C ILE A 14 13.60 -46.31 -6.02
N ARG A 15 14.80 -45.90 -5.60
CA ARG A 15 15.25 -44.50 -5.59
C ARG A 15 15.56 -44.06 -7.02
N SER A 16 15.17 -42.84 -7.39
CA SER A 16 15.91 -42.08 -8.41
C SER A 16 16.02 -40.60 -8.01
N VAL A 17 17.18 -40.03 -8.33
CA VAL A 17 17.69 -38.73 -7.88
C VAL A 17 17.82 -37.81 -9.11
N GLY A 18 17.24 -36.60 -9.04
CA GLY A 18 17.63 -35.35 -9.72
C GLY A 18 17.24 -35.13 -11.20
N PRO A 19 17.41 -33.91 -11.79
CA PRO A 19 17.51 -32.55 -11.23
C PRO A 19 16.55 -31.49 -11.88
N LYS A 20 16.47 -30.32 -11.23
CA LYS A 20 16.09 -28.94 -11.68
C LYS A 20 15.52 -28.71 -13.10
N GLY A 21 14.43 -27.91 -13.21
CA GLY A 21 14.15 -27.17 -14.45
C GLY A 21 12.75 -26.52 -14.58
N VAL A 22 12.71 -25.19 -14.46
CA VAL A 22 11.88 -24.19 -15.17
C VAL A 22 10.43 -24.56 -15.54
N SER A 23 9.45 -23.88 -14.91
CA SER A 23 8.07 -23.78 -15.40
C SER A 23 7.90 -22.52 -16.25
N HIS A 24 7.73 -22.68 -17.58
CA HIS A 24 7.24 -21.63 -18.47
C HIS A 24 5.72 -21.72 -18.55
N GLN A 25 5.02 -20.73 -18.00
CA GLN A 25 3.59 -20.50 -18.30
C GLN A 25 3.46 -20.03 -19.75
N LYS A 26 2.77 -20.81 -20.58
CA LYS A 26 2.39 -20.44 -21.96
C LYS A 26 1.24 -19.42 -21.90
N LEU A 27 1.51 -18.21 -22.38
CA LEU A 27 0.50 -17.18 -22.63
C LEU A 27 -0.06 -17.37 -24.05
N PHE A 28 -1.35 -17.72 -24.17
CA PHE A 28 -2.04 -17.76 -25.46
C PHE A 28 -2.48 -16.34 -25.85
N ILE A 29 -1.97 -15.82 -26.97
CA ILE A 29 -2.45 -14.58 -27.59
C ILE A 29 -3.33 -14.95 -28.78
N LEU A 30 -4.63 -14.62 -28.70
CA LEU A 30 -5.56 -14.65 -29.82
C LEU A 30 -5.37 -13.36 -30.64
N SER A 31 -4.93 -13.50 -31.89
CA SER A 31 -4.91 -12.41 -32.87
C SER A 31 -6.26 -12.32 -33.57
N LEU A 32 -6.99 -11.23 -33.36
CA LEU A 32 -8.14 -10.83 -34.18
C LEU A 32 -7.61 -10.02 -35.37
N SER A 33 -7.60 -10.61 -36.56
CA SER A 33 -7.38 -9.86 -37.80
C SER A 33 -8.73 -9.35 -38.31
N ALA A 34 -8.93 -8.04 -38.31
CA ALA A 34 -10.06 -7.39 -38.96
C ALA A 34 -9.69 -7.03 -40.40
N ALA A 35 -10.27 -7.74 -41.38
CA ALA A 35 -10.37 -7.29 -42.76
C ALA A 35 -11.83 -7.36 -43.19
N SER A 36 -12.31 -6.24 -43.72
CA SER A 36 -13.73 -5.93 -43.96
C SER A 36 -14.26 -6.44 -45.31
N PHE A 37 -15.58 -6.65 -45.32
CA PHE A 37 -16.55 -6.49 -46.43
C PHE A 37 -16.91 -7.65 -47.39
N ARG A 38 -18.23 -7.93 -47.35
CA ARG A 38 -19.17 -8.42 -48.39
C ARG A 38 -19.02 -9.82 -48.98
N GLY A 39 -20.11 -10.60 -48.83
CA GLY A 39 -20.41 -11.79 -49.63
C GLY A 39 -20.65 -13.00 -48.75
N GLY A 40 -21.92 -13.42 -48.63
CA GLY A 40 -22.27 -14.60 -47.84
C GLY A 40 -21.66 -15.87 -48.42
N PHE A 41 -21.19 -16.77 -47.55
CA PHE A 41 -21.16 -18.20 -47.80
C PHE A 41 -21.12 -18.95 -46.46
N SER A 42 -21.96 -19.99 -46.39
CA SER A 42 -21.99 -21.02 -45.35
C SER A 42 -20.74 -21.90 -45.47
N GLY A 43 -20.08 -22.20 -44.34
CA GLY A 43 -18.93 -23.12 -44.31
C GLY A 43 -18.53 -23.49 -42.89
N THR A 44 -18.57 -24.79 -42.60
CA THR A 44 -18.33 -25.48 -41.33
C THR A 44 -16.87 -25.40 -40.85
N LEU A 45 -16.69 -25.37 -39.52
CA LEU A 45 -15.39 -25.53 -38.86
C LEU A 45 -14.77 -26.91 -39.18
N SER A 46 -13.50 -26.90 -39.58
CA SER A 46 -12.64 -28.08 -39.63
C SER A 46 -11.24 -27.73 -39.12
N GLN A 47 -10.64 -28.71 -38.42
CA GLN A 47 -9.48 -28.62 -37.55
C GLN A 47 -8.12 -28.49 -38.27
N ASN A 48 -7.14 -28.02 -37.49
CA ASN A 48 -5.70 -28.24 -37.61
C ASN A 48 -4.99 -27.64 -38.84
N THR A 49 -4.35 -26.49 -38.62
CA THR A 49 -3.18 -26.08 -39.42
C THR A 49 -2.07 -25.63 -38.47
N VAL A 50 -1.01 -26.44 -38.38
CA VAL A 50 0.23 -26.11 -37.66
C VAL A 50 1.10 -25.33 -38.64
N PHE A 51 1.34 -24.04 -38.38
CA PHE A 51 2.34 -23.28 -39.12
C PHE A 51 3.70 -23.42 -38.45
N HIS A 52 4.65 -24.03 -39.16
CA HIS A 52 6.07 -23.94 -38.84
C HIS A 52 6.55 -22.51 -39.11
N GLN A 53 6.91 -21.77 -38.06
CA GLN A 53 7.47 -20.43 -38.18
C GLN A 53 8.98 -20.53 -38.44
N GLN A 54 9.45 -20.05 -39.60
CA GLN A 54 10.87 -19.75 -39.79
C GLN A 54 11.21 -18.39 -39.16
N PRO A 55 12.38 -18.22 -38.52
CA PRO A 55 12.75 -16.96 -37.91
C PRO A 55 13.23 -15.98 -38.97
N GLY A 56 12.35 -15.10 -39.43
CA GLY A 56 12.71 -13.90 -40.20
C GLY A 56 12.75 -12.68 -39.28
N THR A 57 13.92 -12.06 -39.14
CA THR A 57 14.09 -10.74 -38.52
C THR A 57 13.37 -9.70 -39.37
N ILE A 58 12.29 -9.09 -38.86
CA ILE A 58 11.66 -7.92 -39.49
C ILE A 58 12.51 -6.71 -39.16
N ALA A 59 13.35 -6.27 -40.11
CA ALA A 59 13.99 -4.97 -40.04
C ALA A 59 12.93 -3.89 -40.32
N ASN A 60 12.77 -2.93 -39.39
CA ASN A 60 11.77 -1.85 -39.38
C ASN A 60 10.30 -2.29 -39.29
N PRO A 61 9.79 -2.58 -38.07
CA PRO A 61 8.36 -2.79 -37.88
C PRO A 61 7.58 -1.50 -38.15
N PRO A 62 6.45 -1.57 -38.87
CA PRO A 62 5.65 -0.39 -39.16
C PRO A 62 5.02 0.19 -37.88
N SER A 63 4.76 1.50 -37.86
CA SER A 63 4.29 2.26 -36.67
C SER A 63 3.04 1.64 -36.01
N TRP A 64 2.14 1.05 -36.79
CA TRP A 64 0.97 0.35 -36.27
C TRP A 64 1.32 -0.94 -35.53
N PHE A 65 2.40 -1.63 -35.88
CA PHE A 65 2.90 -2.82 -35.19
C PHE A 65 3.56 -2.46 -33.85
N ILE A 66 4.29 -1.34 -33.81
CA ILE A 66 4.81 -0.75 -32.56
C ILE A 66 3.64 -0.31 -31.65
N CYS A 67 2.59 0.27 -32.25
CA CYS A 67 1.36 0.63 -31.55
C CYS A 67 0.63 -0.63 -31.01
N LEU A 68 0.52 -1.70 -31.80
CA LEU A 68 -0.12 -2.96 -31.42
C LEU A 68 0.65 -3.69 -30.31
N VAL A 69 1.99 -3.70 -30.36
CA VAL A 69 2.85 -4.23 -29.29
C VAL A 69 2.75 -3.38 -28.02
N ARG A 70 2.63 -2.05 -28.14
CA ARG A 70 2.37 -1.15 -26.99
C ARG A 70 0.97 -1.35 -26.40
N LEU A 71 -0.04 -1.62 -27.22
CA LEU A 71 -1.41 -1.93 -26.80
C LEU A 71 -1.52 -3.32 -26.12
N ALA A 72 -0.63 -4.27 -26.47
CA ALA A 72 -0.63 -5.62 -25.95
C ALA A 72 0.04 -5.80 -24.56
N MET A 73 0.63 -4.76 -23.97
CA MET A 73 1.40 -4.86 -22.72
C MET A 73 1.03 -3.79 -21.68
N ALA A 74 -0.25 -3.44 -21.55
CA ALA A 74 -0.72 -2.75 -20.35
C ALA A 74 -0.77 -3.78 -19.20
N SER A 75 0.28 -3.81 -18.36
CA SER A 75 0.27 -4.62 -17.14
C SER A 75 -0.94 -4.21 -16.28
N SER A 76 -1.65 -5.18 -15.69
CA SER A 76 -2.76 -4.88 -14.78
C SER A 76 -2.32 -3.95 -13.65
N LEU A 77 -3.26 -3.17 -13.09
CA LEU A 77 -2.96 -2.22 -12.01
C LEU A 77 -2.17 -2.86 -10.84
N PRO A 78 -2.53 -4.06 -10.32
CA PRO A 78 -1.74 -4.73 -9.30
C PRO A 78 -0.33 -5.08 -9.75
N ALA A 79 -0.15 -5.52 -11.00
CA ALA A 79 1.15 -5.86 -11.56
C ALA A 79 2.04 -4.61 -11.70
N ALA A 80 1.49 -3.49 -12.16
CA ALA A 80 2.19 -2.20 -12.25
C ALA A 80 2.64 -1.71 -10.86
N LYS A 81 1.73 -1.74 -9.86
CA LYS A 81 2.07 -1.43 -8.45
C LYS A 81 3.21 -2.33 -7.95
N GLN A 82 3.17 -3.63 -8.26
CA GLN A 82 4.18 -4.60 -7.81
C GLN A 82 5.54 -4.40 -8.48
N GLN A 83 5.57 -4.08 -9.78
CA GLN A 83 6.79 -3.72 -10.49
C GLN A 83 7.46 -2.51 -9.84
N LEU A 84 6.70 -1.43 -9.58
CA LEU A 84 7.24 -0.23 -8.95
C LEU A 84 7.76 -0.51 -7.53
N ARG A 85 7.04 -1.30 -6.72
CA ARG A 85 7.55 -1.74 -5.40
C ARG A 85 8.89 -2.46 -5.49
N SER A 86 9.06 -3.29 -6.52
CA SER A 86 10.29 -4.08 -6.71
C SER A 86 11.48 -3.20 -7.08
N LEU A 87 11.27 -2.23 -7.98
CA LEU A 87 12.27 -1.22 -8.33
C LEU A 87 12.65 -0.35 -7.13
N MET A 88 11.66 0.12 -6.39
CA MET A 88 11.89 0.93 -5.20
C MET A 88 12.60 0.14 -4.11
N LYS A 89 12.26 -1.13 -3.89
CA LYS A 89 13.00 -2.00 -2.96
C LYS A 89 14.48 -2.09 -3.32
N GLN A 90 14.82 -2.26 -4.60
CA GLN A 90 16.21 -2.28 -5.07
C GLN A 90 16.93 -0.94 -4.92
N LYS A 91 16.20 0.17 -5.07
CA LYS A 91 16.73 1.52 -4.86
C LYS A 91 17.01 1.77 -3.38
N LEU A 92 16.02 1.51 -2.51
CA LEU A 92 16.11 1.76 -1.08
C LEU A 92 17.10 0.83 -0.37
N SER A 93 17.33 -0.38 -0.89
CA SER A 93 18.35 -1.29 -0.34
C SER A 93 19.79 -0.78 -0.50
N LYS A 94 20.02 0.27 -1.31
CA LYS A 94 21.34 0.88 -1.52
C LYS A 94 21.60 2.06 -0.59
N ILE A 95 20.61 2.50 0.16
CA ILE A 95 20.73 3.65 1.07
C ILE A 95 21.37 3.15 2.37
N THR A 96 22.42 3.84 2.81
CA THR A 96 23.11 3.51 4.05
C THR A 96 22.28 3.93 5.27
N GLN A 97 22.50 3.27 6.41
CA GLN A 97 21.83 3.64 7.66
C GLN A 97 22.15 5.08 8.08
N ASP A 98 23.36 5.56 7.84
CA ASP A 98 23.78 6.94 8.14
C ASP A 98 23.01 7.97 7.29
N SER A 99 22.75 7.65 6.02
CA SER A 99 21.91 8.49 5.14
C SER A 99 20.48 8.53 5.65
N ILE A 100 19.90 7.36 5.98
CA ILE A 100 18.55 7.28 6.58
C ILE A 100 18.47 8.12 7.86
N THR A 101 19.46 8.00 8.74
CA THR A 101 19.51 8.74 10.01
C THR A 101 19.62 10.25 9.78
N THR A 102 20.47 10.67 8.85
CA THR A 102 20.66 12.09 8.49
C THR A 102 19.38 12.69 7.90
N GLN A 103 18.75 11.98 6.95
CA GLN A 103 17.51 12.41 6.32
C GLN A 103 16.35 12.44 7.32
N SER A 104 16.27 11.45 8.22
CA SER A 104 15.24 11.40 9.27
C SER A 104 15.37 12.56 10.25
N ARG A 105 16.61 12.92 10.63
CA ARG A 105 16.88 14.11 11.46
C ARG A 105 16.45 15.40 10.74
N CYS A 106 16.78 15.54 9.47
CA CYS A 106 16.37 16.72 8.69
C CYS A 106 14.84 16.84 8.60
N ILE A 107 14.15 15.73 8.33
CA ILE A 107 12.68 15.67 8.34
C ILE A 107 12.12 16.09 9.70
N PHE A 108 12.66 15.57 10.80
CA PHE A 108 12.21 15.92 12.15
C PHE A 108 12.37 17.42 12.45
N GLU A 109 13.53 17.98 12.12
CA GLU A 109 13.83 19.40 12.31
C GLU A 109 12.90 20.30 11.49
N THR A 110 12.52 19.89 10.29
CA THR A 110 11.49 20.57 9.50
C THR A 110 10.09 20.40 10.11
N LEU A 111 9.71 19.17 10.46
CA LEU A 111 8.37 18.84 10.96
C LEU A 111 8.05 19.57 12.27
N LYS A 112 9.01 19.67 13.20
CA LYS A 112 8.78 20.31 14.50
C LYS A 112 8.43 21.80 14.37
N GLU A 113 8.91 22.46 13.31
CA GLU A 113 8.60 23.86 13.02
C GLU A 113 7.41 24.04 12.07
N PHE A 114 6.85 22.94 11.55
CA PHE A 114 5.76 22.99 10.59
C PHE A 114 4.42 23.29 11.27
N GLN A 115 3.76 24.39 10.87
CA GLN A 115 2.58 24.93 11.56
C GLN A 115 1.43 23.91 11.74
N PRO A 116 1.01 23.13 10.71
CA PRO A 116 -0.01 22.10 10.90
C PRO A 116 0.35 21.02 11.93
N TYR A 117 1.64 20.72 12.11
CA TYR A 117 2.09 19.80 13.15
C TYR A 117 2.10 20.48 14.53
N LYS A 118 2.52 21.75 14.62
CA LYS A 118 2.53 22.52 15.87
C LYS A 118 1.12 22.67 16.44
N ASP A 119 0.14 22.96 15.59
CA ASP A 119 -1.27 23.16 15.97
C ASP A 119 -1.99 21.85 16.29
N ALA A 120 -1.53 20.72 15.75
CA ALA A 120 -2.15 19.41 15.99
C ALA A 120 -2.09 18.98 17.46
N ARG A 121 -3.25 18.65 18.06
CA ARG A 121 -3.32 18.08 19.40
C ARG A 121 -3.19 16.56 19.36
N ARG A 122 -3.78 15.93 18.34
CA ARG A 122 -3.84 14.46 18.14
C ARG A 122 -3.09 14.10 16.87
N VAL A 123 -1.97 13.42 17.05
CA VAL A 123 -1.07 13.04 15.96
C VAL A 123 -1.06 11.52 15.82
N SER A 124 -1.30 11.02 14.61
CA SER A 124 -1.05 9.63 14.28
C SER A 124 0.29 9.49 13.56
N ILE A 125 1.10 8.50 13.96
CA ILE A 125 2.41 8.24 13.36
C ILE A 125 2.75 6.76 13.39
N TYR A 126 3.40 6.28 12.33
CA TYR A 126 3.87 4.90 12.26
C TYR A 126 5.15 4.72 13.08
N LEU A 127 5.36 3.51 13.59
CA LEU A 127 6.61 3.11 14.21
C LEU A 127 7.47 2.48 13.12
N ALA A 128 8.62 3.10 12.86
CA ALA A 128 9.43 2.80 11.68
C ALA A 128 10.06 1.40 11.71
N MET A 129 10.17 0.78 10.54
CA MET A 129 11.04 -0.37 10.33
C MET A 129 12.51 0.03 10.55
N PRO A 130 13.37 -0.90 10.99
CA PRO A 130 14.79 -0.61 11.22
C PRO A 130 15.56 -0.13 9.98
N ALA A 131 15.09 -0.48 8.77
CA ALA A 131 15.76 -0.17 7.52
C ALA A 131 14.76 0.30 6.44
N ALA A 132 15.27 1.07 5.48
CA ALA A 132 14.55 1.55 4.29
C ALA A 132 13.29 2.40 4.57
N GLU A 133 13.13 2.91 5.79
CA GLU A 133 12.10 3.87 6.18
C GLU A 133 12.70 5.04 6.96
N VAL A 134 12.05 6.21 6.86
CA VAL A 134 12.33 7.35 7.73
C VAL A 134 12.08 6.93 9.19
N GLN A 135 13.05 7.19 10.05
CA GLN A 135 13.00 6.85 11.47
C GLN A 135 12.13 7.87 12.22
N THR A 136 11.12 7.38 12.94
CA THR A 136 10.09 8.22 13.57
C THR A 136 10.20 8.35 15.10
N ASP A 137 11.16 7.65 15.74
CA ASP A 137 11.34 7.66 17.20
C ASP A 137 11.46 9.08 17.78
N ALA A 138 12.31 9.92 17.18
CA ALA A 138 12.48 11.31 17.61
C ALA A 138 11.18 12.13 17.53
N ILE A 139 10.36 11.88 16.50
CA ILE A 139 9.06 12.57 16.30
C ILE A 139 8.06 12.11 17.36
N VAL A 140 7.99 10.81 17.64
CA VAL A 140 7.10 10.23 18.67
C VAL A 140 7.44 10.80 20.04
N ARG A 141 8.73 10.76 20.42
CA ARG A 141 9.22 11.30 21.69
C ARG A 141 8.95 12.79 21.83
N HIS A 142 9.23 13.57 20.78
CA HIS A 142 8.93 14.99 20.75
C HIS A 142 7.44 15.25 20.95
N ALA A 143 6.58 14.60 20.16
CA ALA A 143 5.13 14.79 20.24
C ALA A 143 4.58 14.50 21.65
N LEU A 144 5.00 13.40 22.27
CA LEU A 144 4.63 13.06 23.64
C LEU A 144 5.16 14.09 24.65
N SER A 145 6.42 14.52 24.51
CA SER A 145 7.05 15.47 25.43
C SER A 145 6.42 16.87 25.42
N VAL A 146 5.85 17.29 24.28
CA VAL A 146 5.15 18.58 24.15
C VAL A 146 3.64 18.45 24.39
N GLY A 147 3.19 17.32 24.95
CA GLY A 147 1.80 17.11 25.39
C GLY A 147 0.79 16.77 24.30
N LYS A 148 1.24 16.36 23.10
CA LYS A 148 0.33 15.88 22.05
C LYS A 148 -0.12 14.45 22.38
N GLN A 149 -1.36 14.13 22.03
CA GLN A 149 -1.86 12.76 22.07
C GLN A 149 -1.35 12.01 20.85
N VAL A 150 -0.56 10.95 21.08
CA VAL A 150 0.08 10.19 19.99
C VAL A 150 -0.64 8.87 19.79
N PHE A 151 -0.97 8.58 18.53
CA PHE A 151 -1.63 7.34 18.13
C PHE A 151 -0.77 6.56 17.15
N VAL A 152 -0.57 5.27 17.42
CA VAL A 152 0.26 4.38 16.60
C VAL A 152 -0.59 3.28 15.96
N PRO A 153 -0.22 2.79 14.77
CA PRO A 153 -0.98 1.75 14.09
C PRO A 153 -0.92 0.43 14.87
N TYR A 154 -2.08 -0.20 15.04
CA TYR A 154 -2.20 -1.55 15.58
C TYR A 154 -3.11 -2.39 14.67
N LEU A 155 -2.65 -3.60 14.36
CA LEU A 155 -3.36 -4.51 13.49
C LEU A 155 -4.12 -5.56 14.32
N HIS A 156 -5.44 -5.56 14.25
CA HIS A 156 -6.29 -6.53 14.94
C HIS A 156 -7.12 -7.37 13.96
N LYS A 157 -7.74 -8.44 14.47
CA LYS A 157 -8.66 -9.27 13.67
C LYS A 157 -9.80 -8.40 13.15
N SER A 158 -10.17 -8.59 11.89
CA SER A 158 -11.32 -7.89 11.31
C SER A 158 -12.58 -8.22 12.11
N PRO A 159 -13.33 -7.20 12.58
CA PRO A 159 -14.66 -7.42 13.14
C PRO A 159 -15.69 -7.72 12.03
N PHE A 160 -15.38 -7.39 10.78
CA PHE A 160 -16.26 -7.63 9.64
C PHE A 160 -16.08 -9.07 9.14
N GLN A 161 -17.20 -9.79 9.02
CA GLN A 161 -17.26 -11.19 8.61
C GLN A 161 -17.75 -11.34 7.17
N THR A 162 -17.45 -10.38 6.30
CA THR A 162 -17.81 -10.44 4.88
C THR A 162 -16.63 -10.94 4.03
N PRO A 163 -16.86 -11.70 2.94
CA PRO A 163 -15.79 -12.27 2.10
C PRO A 163 -14.75 -11.26 1.62
N ASP A 164 -15.16 -10.01 1.40
CA ASP A 164 -14.32 -8.95 0.83
C ASP A 164 -13.51 -8.15 1.86
N THR A 165 -13.65 -8.44 3.17
CA THR A 165 -12.86 -7.74 4.19
C THR A 165 -11.54 -8.45 4.48
N PRO A 166 -10.40 -7.73 4.49
CA PRO A 166 -9.13 -8.33 4.89
C PRO A 166 -9.20 -8.91 6.30
N ALA A 167 -8.60 -10.09 6.51
CA ALA A 167 -8.61 -10.81 7.78
C ALA A 167 -8.10 -10.00 8.99
N ARG A 168 -7.24 -9.01 8.73
CA ARG A 168 -6.78 -8.04 9.72
C ARG A 168 -7.09 -6.64 9.23
N VAL A 169 -7.42 -5.76 10.17
CA VAL A 169 -7.64 -4.34 9.93
C VAL A 169 -6.76 -3.53 10.85
N MET A 170 -6.47 -2.30 10.45
CA MET A 170 -5.70 -1.34 11.25
C MET A 170 -6.65 -0.44 12.02
N ASP A 171 -6.26 -0.11 13.25
CA ASP A 171 -6.78 1.01 14.02
C ASP A 171 -5.58 1.80 14.58
N MET A 172 -5.82 3.01 15.04
CA MET A 172 -4.82 3.87 15.65
C MET A 172 -5.04 3.89 17.16
N VAL A 173 -4.03 3.45 17.91
CA VAL A 173 -4.09 3.21 19.36
C VAL A 173 -3.28 4.27 20.08
N HIS A 174 -3.87 4.85 21.12
CA HIS A 174 -3.22 5.89 21.92
C HIS A 174 -2.05 5.33 22.75
N LEU A 175 -0.92 6.03 22.70
CA LEU A 175 0.18 5.90 23.65
C LEU A 175 -0.07 6.84 24.84
N LYS A 176 0.11 6.34 26.06
CA LYS A 176 -0.16 7.14 27.27
C LYS A 176 0.86 8.24 27.47
N ASP A 177 2.15 7.89 27.35
CA ASP A 177 3.30 8.75 27.60
C ASP A 177 4.57 8.14 26.99
N VAL A 178 5.72 8.76 27.25
CA VAL A 178 7.04 8.30 26.77
C VAL A 178 7.41 6.94 27.37
N GLN A 179 7.05 6.67 28.62
CA GLN A 179 7.35 5.45 29.34
C GLN A 179 6.56 4.27 28.77
N ASP A 180 5.28 4.50 28.43
CA ASP A 180 4.46 3.55 27.69
C ASP A 180 5.08 3.23 26.33
N TYR A 181 5.54 4.25 25.60
CA TYR A 181 6.25 4.06 24.33
C TYR A 181 7.54 3.23 24.47
N GLU A 182 8.36 3.53 25.48
CA GLU A 182 9.60 2.80 25.76
C GLU A 182 9.36 1.37 26.26
N SER A 183 8.19 1.09 26.84
CA SER A 183 7.81 -0.25 27.28
C SER A 183 7.41 -1.20 26.15
N LEU A 184 7.18 -0.66 24.93
CA LEU A 184 6.75 -1.45 23.79
C LEU A 184 7.81 -2.48 23.40
N LYS A 185 7.37 -3.72 23.19
CA LYS A 185 8.23 -4.80 22.72
C LYS A 185 8.30 -4.79 21.20
N LEU A 186 9.47 -5.14 20.68
CA LEU A 186 9.64 -5.31 19.24
C LEU A 186 8.88 -6.55 18.75
N ASP A 187 8.21 -6.41 17.61
CA ASP A 187 7.58 -7.53 16.92
C ASP A 187 8.59 -8.32 16.06
N LYS A 188 8.09 -9.27 15.27
CA LYS A 188 8.90 -10.12 14.39
C LYS A 188 9.67 -9.35 13.30
N TRP A 189 9.31 -8.10 13.06
CA TRP A 189 9.93 -7.20 12.08
C TRP A 189 10.86 -6.17 12.73
N GLY A 190 11.05 -6.25 14.06
CA GLY A 190 11.84 -5.29 14.81
C GLY A 190 11.13 -3.95 15.03
N ILE A 191 9.80 -3.90 14.89
CA ILE A 191 9.01 -2.68 15.06
C ILE A 191 8.40 -2.70 16.47
N PRO A 192 8.51 -1.63 17.28
CA PRO A 192 7.82 -1.57 18.56
C PRO A 192 6.31 -1.71 18.35
N SER A 193 5.66 -2.55 19.15
CA SER A 193 4.27 -2.93 18.93
C SER A 193 3.48 -3.00 20.23
N VAL A 194 2.20 -2.61 20.14
CA VAL A 194 1.27 -2.64 21.28
C VAL A 194 0.95 -4.10 21.62
N ASP A 195 1.07 -4.44 22.89
CA ASP A 195 0.71 -5.76 23.40
C ASP A 195 -0.80 -6.02 23.21
N PRO A 196 -1.20 -7.08 22.48
CA PRO A 196 -2.60 -7.42 22.27
C PRO A 196 -3.43 -7.57 23.55
N THR A 197 -2.81 -7.95 24.67
CA THR A 197 -3.50 -8.11 25.96
C THR A 197 -3.86 -6.77 26.61
N THR A 198 -3.20 -5.68 26.20
CA THR A 198 -3.43 -4.34 26.77
C THR A 198 -4.33 -3.47 25.90
N VAL A 199 -4.62 -3.89 24.67
CA VAL A 199 -5.27 -3.02 23.67
C VAL A 199 -6.71 -2.65 24.04
N ASP A 200 -7.44 -3.53 24.72
CA ASP A 200 -8.84 -3.27 25.11
C ASP A 200 -8.96 -2.18 26.17
N ALA A 201 -7.89 -1.92 26.94
CA ALA A 201 -7.80 -0.84 27.90
C ALA A 201 -7.28 0.48 27.30
N ARG A 202 -6.98 0.52 25.99
CA ARG A 202 -6.42 1.69 25.29
C ARG A 202 -7.49 2.40 24.45
N ILE A 203 -7.35 3.71 24.34
CA ILE A 203 -8.17 4.52 23.43
C ILE A 203 -7.80 4.16 21.99
N ARG A 204 -8.83 3.97 21.15
CA ARG A 204 -8.72 3.66 19.73
C ARG A 204 -9.53 4.65 18.90
N ILE A 205 -9.04 5.06 17.73
CA ILE A 205 -9.71 6.04 16.87
C ILE A 205 -11.03 5.49 16.31
N LEU A 206 -11.01 4.27 15.76
CA LEU A 206 -12.21 3.64 15.19
C LEU A 206 -12.96 2.77 16.19
N GLY A 207 -12.24 2.13 17.13
CA GLY A 207 -12.83 1.51 18.31
C GLY A 207 -13.24 0.03 18.19
N GLY A 208 -13.69 -0.53 19.33
CA GLY A 208 -14.35 -1.85 19.46
C GLY A 208 -15.88 -1.73 19.52
N SER A 209 -16.62 -2.84 19.68
CA SER A 209 -18.10 -2.90 19.58
C SER A 209 -18.89 -1.89 20.43
N ASP A 210 -18.32 -1.36 21.53
CA ASP A 210 -18.97 -0.40 22.42
C ASP A 210 -18.85 1.07 21.95
N PHE A 211 -18.19 1.31 20.80
CA PHE A 211 -17.87 2.66 20.29
C PHE A 211 -19.01 3.41 19.58
N GLN A 212 -20.20 2.85 19.47
CA GLN A 212 -21.31 3.63 18.92
C GLN A 212 -21.65 4.86 19.78
N ASN A 213 -21.30 4.84 21.08
CA ASN A 213 -21.65 5.88 22.06
C ASN A 213 -20.48 6.77 22.52
N SER A 214 -19.26 6.60 22.01
CA SER A 214 -18.12 7.46 22.37
C SER A 214 -17.87 8.55 21.32
N GLU A 215 -17.54 9.75 21.80
CA GLU A 215 -17.03 10.84 20.97
C GLU A 215 -15.83 10.34 20.15
N PRO A 216 -15.81 10.54 18.82
CA PRO A 216 -14.70 10.08 18.01
C PRO A 216 -13.45 10.87 18.42
N ALA A 217 -12.38 10.18 18.79
CA ALA A 217 -11.07 10.82 18.82
C ALA A 217 -10.70 11.19 17.38
N ILE A 218 -10.91 12.46 17.01
CA ILE A 218 -10.52 13.00 15.72
C ILE A 218 -8.99 13.09 15.66
N LEU A 219 -8.39 12.81 14.52
CA LEU A 219 -6.97 13.03 14.29
C LEU A 219 -6.80 14.39 13.62
N ASP A 220 -5.82 15.16 14.05
CA ASP A 220 -5.54 16.49 13.48
C ASP A 220 -4.41 16.39 12.45
N PHE A 221 -3.42 15.52 12.70
CA PHE A 221 -2.28 15.27 11.81
C PHE A 221 -1.96 13.78 11.75
N MET A 222 -1.78 13.22 10.55
CA MET A 222 -1.45 11.81 10.35
C MET A 222 -0.26 11.66 9.43
N VAL A 223 0.81 11.07 9.97
CA VAL A 223 2.01 10.68 9.26
C VAL A 223 1.81 9.31 8.63
N VAL A 224 1.90 9.24 7.30
CA VAL A 224 1.64 8.04 6.50
C VAL A 224 2.93 7.50 5.89
N PRO A 225 3.29 6.22 6.13
CA PRO A 225 4.44 5.60 5.48
C PRO A 225 4.11 5.23 4.03
N GLY A 226 5.15 5.15 3.20
CA GLY A 226 5.05 4.74 1.81
C GLY A 226 6.36 4.18 1.30
N VAL A 227 6.28 3.38 0.23
CA VAL A 227 7.42 2.87 -0.53
C VAL A 227 7.88 3.90 -1.55
N ALA A 228 6.93 4.61 -2.15
CA ALA A 228 7.18 5.62 -3.16
C ALA A 228 6.11 6.72 -3.10
N PHE A 229 6.49 7.91 -3.54
CA PHE A 229 5.59 9.04 -3.68
C PHE A 229 5.86 9.77 -5.00
N ASP A 230 4.82 10.35 -5.58
CA ASP A 230 4.94 11.19 -6.78
C ASP A 230 3.85 12.27 -6.80
N PHE A 231 3.94 13.14 -7.80
CA PHE A 231 2.91 14.10 -8.13
C PHE A 231 2.24 13.64 -9.42
N ASP A 232 0.91 13.61 -9.43
CA ASP A 232 0.20 13.50 -10.70
C ASP A 232 0.16 14.85 -11.44
N GLN A 233 -0.42 14.86 -12.64
CA GLN A 233 -0.48 16.04 -13.49
C GLN A 233 -1.25 17.21 -12.88
N SER A 234 -2.14 16.93 -11.90
CA SER A 234 -2.88 17.97 -11.17
C SER A 234 -2.09 18.58 -10.02
N GLY A 235 -0.91 18.04 -9.70
CA GLY A 235 -0.15 18.38 -8.50
C GLY A 235 -0.65 17.68 -7.24
N SER A 236 -1.52 16.67 -7.37
CA SER A 236 -1.94 15.84 -6.24
C SER A 236 -0.87 14.79 -5.92
N ILE A 237 -0.67 14.54 -4.63
CA ILE A 237 0.37 13.61 -4.17
C ILE A 237 -0.19 12.19 -4.10
N ARG A 238 0.44 11.28 -4.85
CA ARG A 238 0.12 9.85 -4.80
C ARG A 238 1.14 9.11 -3.95
N ARG A 239 0.68 8.02 -3.34
CA ARG A 239 1.48 7.19 -2.45
C ARG A 239 1.35 5.74 -2.87
N LEU A 240 2.48 5.05 -2.96
CA LEU A 240 2.55 3.60 -3.10
C LEU A 240 2.89 2.98 -1.75
N GLY A 241 1.95 2.29 -1.10
CA GLY A 241 2.23 1.50 0.10
C GLY A 241 2.81 0.11 -0.19
N HIS A 242 3.07 -0.68 0.86
CA HIS A 242 3.60 -2.05 0.76
C HIS A 242 2.63 -3.09 0.18
N GLY A 243 1.37 -2.71 -0.12
CA GLY A 243 0.43 -3.52 -0.89
C GLY A 243 -0.66 -4.24 -0.09
N LYS A 244 -0.69 -4.10 1.25
CA LYS A 244 -1.80 -4.60 2.08
C LYS A 244 -2.96 -3.62 2.24
N GLY A 245 -2.80 -2.37 1.81
CA GLY A 245 -3.87 -1.37 1.85
C GLY A 245 -4.34 -0.93 3.25
N PHE A 246 -3.61 -1.26 4.32
CA PHE A 246 -4.04 -0.97 5.70
C PHE A 246 -4.32 0.53 5.93
N TYR A 247 -3.44 1.41 5.45
CA TYR A 247 -3.60 2.86 5.58
C TYR A 247 -4.80 3.37 4.79
N ASP A 248 -4.92 3.01 3.52
CA ASP A 248 -6.03 3.44 2.67
C ASP A 248 -7.37 2.96 3.25
N PHE A 249 -7.44 1.69 3.69
CA PHE A 249 -8.61 1.12 4.34
C PHE A 249 -8.98 1.81 5.65
N PHE A 250 -7.99 2.13 6.51
CA PHE A 250 -8.22 2.89 7.74
C PHE A 250 -8.73 4.30 7.45
N ILE A 251 -8.07 5.04 6.55
CA ILE A 251 -8.44 6.42 6.21
C ILE A 251 -9.86 6.46 5.61
N ASN A 252 -10.20 5.53 4.72
CA ASN A 252 -11.55 5.41 4.17
C ASN A 252 -12.61 5.24 5.27
N ARG A 253 -12.39 4.31 6.21
CA ARG A 253 -13.30 4.08 7.35
C ARG A 253 -13.36 5.28 8.30
N TYR A 254 -12.24 5.95 8.51
CA TYR A 254 -12.14 7.13 9.34
C TYR A 254 -12.95 8.30 8.76
N MET A 255 -12.76 8.62 7.49
CA MET A 255 -13.52 9.67 6.81
C MET A 255 -15.02 9.37 6.79
N ALA A 256 -15.42 8.14 6.45
CA ALA A 256 -16.82 7.73 6.49
C ALA A 256 -17.44 7.89 7.90
N LYS A 257 -16.68 7.62 8.96
CA LYS A 257 -17.14 7.84 10.36
C LYS A 257 -17.28 9.32 10.71
N LEU A 258 -16.44 10.19 10.16
CA LEU A 258 -16.59 11.64 10.35
C LEU A 258 -17.79 12.19 9.59
N GLU A 259 -18.02 11.71 8.36
CA GLU A 259 -19.18 12.08 7.55
C GLU A 259 -20.50 11.69 8.24
N THR A 260 -20.61 10.46 8.76
CA THR A 260 -21.83 10.02 9.47
C THR A 260 -22.09 10.79 10.77
N LYS A 261 -21.05 11.33 11.39
CA LYS A 261 -21.17 12.20 12.58
C LYS A 261 -21.29 13.69 12.25
N GLY A 262 -21.30 14.08 10.96
CA GLY A 262 -21.38 15.48 10.54
C GLY A 262 -20.10 16.31 10.81
N MET A 263 -18.98 15.66 11.14
CA MET A 263 -17.74 16.31 11.59
C MET A 263 -16.68 16.46 10.49
N ALA A 264 -16.99 16.04 9.25
CA ALA A 264 -16.00 15.97 8.16
C ALA A 264 -15.40 17.35 7.77
N HIS A 265 -16.10 18.45 8.06
CA HIS A 265 -15.71 19.79 7.63
C HIS A 265 -15.17 20.68 8.77
N GLU A 266 -15.35 20.29 10.03
CA GLU A 266 -15.00 21.15 11.17
C GLU A 266 -13.51 21.10 11.51
N ASN A 267 -12.83 19.99 11.22
CA ASN A 267 -11.39 19.81 11.45
C ASN A 267 -10.79 18.91 10.36
N PRO A 268 -10.21 19.46 9.29
CA PRO A 268 -9.62 18.66 8.24
C PRO A 268 -8.36 17.94 8.74
N LEU A 269 -8.35 16.61 8.62
CA LEU A 269 -7.15 15.81 8.91
C LEU A 269 -6.02 16.19 7.94
N HIS A 270 -4.87 16.61 8.47
CA HIS A 270 -3.65 16.79 7.69
C HIS A 270 -2.94 15.44 7.46
N LEU A 271 -3.04 14.91 6.25
CA LEU A 271 -2.45 13.66 5.84
C LEU A 271 -1.10 13.90 5.14
N TYR A 272 0.00 13.64 5.84
CA TYR A 272 1.36 13.91 5.35
C TYR A 272 2.20 12.65 5.25
N GLY A 273 2.99 12.52 4.19
CA GLY A 273 4.02 11.50 4.09
C GLY A 273 5.38 12.02 4.53
N LEU A 274 6.19 11.17 5.14
CA LEU A 274 7.61 11.42 5.34
C LEU A 274 8.37 10.52 4.37
N ALA A 275 9.28 11.08 3.59
CA ALA A 275 9.93 10.35 2.52
C ALA A 275 11.43 10.60 2.52
N LEU A 276 12.23 9.54 2.45
CA LEU A 276 13.61 9.65 1.99
C LEU A 276 13.58 10.26 0.58
N THR A 277 14.59 11.04 0.24
CA THR A 277 14.68 11.73 -1.06
C THR A 277 14.57 10.74 -2.22
N GLU A 278 15.13 9.55 -2.05
CA GLU A 278 15.09 8.44 -2.99
C GLU A 278 13.69 7.85 -3.20
N GLN A 279 12.75 8.06 -2.27
CA GLN A 279 11.37 7.59 -2.39
C GLN A 279 10.50 8.46 -3.31
N MET A 280 10.99 9.64 -3.70
CA MET A 280 10.34 10.43 -4.74
C MET A 280 10.59 9.83 -6.11
N VAL A 281 9.50 9.57 -6.83
CA VAL A 281 9.54 9.22 -8.24
C VAL A 281 9.52 10.51 -9.06
N PRO A 282 10.54 10.79 -9.89
CA PRO A 282 10.58 11.99 -10.69
C PRO A 282 9.41 12.06 -11.68
N ALA A 283 8.86 13.25 -11.89
CA ALA A 283 7.76 13.47 -12.85
C ALA A 283 8.15 13.11 -14.30
N THR A 284 9.44 13.13 -14.62
CA THR A 284 10.00 12.73 -15.92
C THR A 284 10.15 11.22 -16.08
N SER A 285 9.88 10.43 -15.03
CA SER A 285 9.89 8.98 -15.11
C SER A 285 8.65 8.48 -15.83
N GLU A 286 8.82 7.52 -16.74
CA GLU A 286 7.71 6.74 -17.30
C GLU A 286 6.97 5.92 -16.21
N LEU A 287 7.53 5.81 -15.01
CA LEU A 287 7.01 5.03 -13.88
C LEU A 287 6.16 5.88 -12.93
N GLN A 288 5.02 6.36 -13.40
CA GLN A 288 4.04 7.01 -12.51
C GLN A 288 3.44 6.01 -11.51
N ILE A 289 3.11 6.48 -10.30
CA ILE A 289 2.40 5.64 -9.32
C ILE A 289 0.98 5.37 -9.83
N PRO A 290 0.64 4.11 -10.16
CA PRO A 290 -0.67 3.80 -10.67
C PRO A 290 -1.64 3.68 -9.49
N THR A 291 -2.81 4.28 -9.59
CA THR A 291 -3.80 4.36 -8.50
C THR A 291 -5.20 3.95 -8.92
N ASP A 292 -6.01 3.53 -7.96
CA ASP A 292 -7.45 3.29 -8.07
C ASP A 292 -8.24 4.21 -7.12
N THR A 293 -9.55 4.03 -7.06
CA THR A 293 -10.49 4.83 -6.25
C THR A 293 -10.33 4.62 -4.75
N HIS A 294 -9.64 3.57 -4.30
CA HIS A 294 -9.43 3.31 -2.88
C HIS A 294 -8.15 3.96 -2.35
N ASP A 295 -7.18 4.27 -3.23
CA ASP A 295 -5.90 4.89 -2.84
C ASP A 295 -6.11 6.35 -2.42
N ARG A 296 -5.68 6.70 -1.21
CA ARG A 296 -5.84 8.07 -0.69
C ARG A 296 -4.67 8.97 -1.09
N ARG A 297 -5.01 10.16 -1.59
CA ARG A 297 -4.08 11.26 -1.86
C ARG A 297 -3.62 11.90 -0.55
N LEU A 298 -2.38 12.38 -0.53
CA LEU A 298 -1.82 13.09 0.62
C LEU A 298 -1.97 14.61 0.45
N ASN A 299 -2.07 15.33 1.56
CA ASN A 299 -2.05 16.80 1.57
C ASN A 299 -0.63 17.35 1.41
N GLY A 300 0.39 16.59 1.81
CA GLY A 300 1.77 17.02 1.65
C GLY A 300 2.80 15.93 1.92
N LEU A 301 4.06 16.26 1.67
CA LEU A 301 5.24 15.47 1.96
C LEU A 301 6.30 16.32 2.64
N ILE A 302 7.06 15.71 3.53
CA ILE A 302 8.35 16.25 3.99
C ILE A 302 9.43 15.28 3.52
N LEU A 303 10.37 15.80 2.72
CA LEU A 303 11.43 15.02 2.13
C LEU A 303 12.68 14.98 3.01
N GLY A 304 13.54 14.00 2.78
CA GLY A 304 14.79 13.80 3.53
C GLY A 304 15.80 14.94 3.49
N ASN A 305 15.63 15.89 2.56
CA ASN A 305 16.39 17.14 2.49
C ASN A 305 15.71 18.30 3.23
N GLY A 306 14.60 18.05 3.93
CA GLY A 306 13.83 19.04 4.67
C GLY A 306 12.82 19.83 3.85
N GLU A 307 12.70 19.57 2.54
CA GLU A 307 11.73 20.24 1.68
C GLU A 307 10.29 19.81 2.02
N ILE A 308 9.40 20.77 2.22
CA ILE A 308 7.96 20.55 2.36
C ILE A 308 7.33 20.71 0.98
N LYS A 309 6.68 19.67 0.48
CA LYS A 309 5.90 19.74 -0.76
C LYS A 309 4.42 19.60 -0.44
N ALA A 310 3.64 20.64 -0.73
CA ALA A 310 2.18 20.59 -0.59
C ALA A 310 1.56 19.98 -1.85
N GLY A 311 0.52 19.15 -1.66
CA GLY A 311 -0.34 18.69 -2.74
C GLY A 311 -1.41 19.73 -3.05
N VAL A 312 -1.89 19.76 -4.29
CA VAL A 312 -3.08 20.53 -4.62
C VAL A 312 -4.28 19.87 -3.93
N HIS A 313 -4.95 20.63 -3.06
CA HIS A 313 -6.22 20.19 -2.50
C HIS A 313 -7.26 20.22 -3.61
N GLU A 314 -7.83 19.06 -3.96
CA GLU A 314 -9.19 19.06 -4.49
C GLU A 314 -10.05 19.67 -3.38
N ALA A 315 -10.40 20.95 -3.54
CA ALA A 315 -11.50 21.54 -2.79
C ALA A 315 -12.67 20.56 -2.94
N SER A 316 -13.09 19.98 -1.82
CA SER A 316 -14.20 19.05 -1.67
C SER A 316 -15.21 19.18 -2.82
N VAL A 317 -15.05 18.33 -3.83
CA VAL A 317 -16.06 18.19 -4.87
C VAL A 317 -17.21 17.45 -4.18
N SER A 318 -18.07 18.23 -3.54
CA SER A 318 -19.46 17.88 -3.28
C SER A 318 -20.10 17.59 -4.64
N ARG A 319 -19.96 16.34 -5.09
CA ARG A 319 -20.75 15.76 -6.18
C ARG A 319 -21.18 14.36 -5.79
N TYR A 320 -22.11 14.31 -4.84
CA TYR A 320 -23.20 13.37 -4.96
C TYR A 320 -24.51 14.19 -4.98
N PRO A 321 -25.33 14.07 -6.03
CA PRO A 321 -26.64 14.69 -6.02
C PRO A 321 -27.44 14.08 -4.86
N ARG A 322 -28.06 14.93 -4.04
CA ARG A 322 -29.18 14.49 -3.19
C ARG A 322 -30.19 13.84 -4.14
N GLN A 323 -30.32 12.53 -4.04
CA GLN A 323 -31.57 11.89 -4.44
C GLN A 323 -32.47 12.02 -3.22
N ASP A 324 -33.51 12.82 -3.38
CA ASP A 324 -34.63 12.92 -2.46
C ASP A 324 -35.23 11.52 -2.24
N LEU A 325 -35.24 11.06 -0.98
CA LEU A 325 -36.20 10.12 -0.40
C LEU A 325 -36.34 10.42 1.09
#